data_AF-A0A7D5P480-F1
#
_entry.id   AF-A0A7D5P480-F1
#
_cell.length_a   1.000
_cell.length_b   1.000
_cell.length_c   1.000
_cell.angle_alpha   90.00
_cell.angle_beta   90.00
_cell.angle_gamma   90.00
#
_symmetry.space_group_name_H-M   'P 1'
#
loop_
_entity.id
_entity.type
_entity.pdbx_description
1 polymer ?
#
loop_
_entity_poly.entity_id
_entity_poly.type
_entity_poly.pdbx_seq_one_letter_code
_entity_poly.pdbx_strand_id
1 'polypeptide(L)'
;MPRVEINAVLASRLEDLQDSVEDEMGTSVTAEAILYELVASAQESPEELVESLEAGTVPLSEEERERMNEGMFASGVETDEEDIDDILYGEEHNP
;
A
#
# COMPACT_ATOMS: atom_id res chain seq x y z
N MET A 1 1.35 18.46 -11.34
CA MET A 1 2.40 17.43 -11.49
C MET A 1 2.48 16.66 -10.17
N PRO A 2 2.65 15.33 -10.20
CA PRO A 2 2.92 14.58 -8.97
C PRO A 2 4.24 15.07 -8.34
N ARG A 3 4.28 15.14 -7.01
CA ARG A 3 5.49 15.45 -6.23
C ARG A 3 5.83 14.22 -5.41
N VAL A 4 7.10 13.81 -5.45
CA VAL A 4 7.61 12.70 -4.65
C VAL A 4 8.53 13.26 -3.57
N GLU A 5 8.36 12.78 -2.34
CA GLU A 5 9.27 13.08 -1.23
C GLU A 5 10.25 11.92 -1.05
N ILE A 6 11.55 12.21 -1.14
CA ILE A 6 12.59 11.22 -0.93
C ILE A 6 12.99 11.24 0.55
N ASN A 7 12.59 10.20 1.28
CA ASN A 7 13.06 9.98 2.64
C ASN A 7 14.48 9.36 2.64
N ALA A 8 15.12 9.31 3.82
CA ALA A 8 16.50 8.82 3.94
C ALA A 8 16.68 7.36 3.48
N VAL A 9 15.67 6.50 3.67
CA VAL A 9 15.73 5.10 3.24
C VAL A 9 15.71 5.01 1.71
N LEU A 10 14.82 5.77 1.07
CA LEU A 10 14.75 5.80 -0.40
C LEU A 10 16.01 6.44 -1.00
N ALA A 11 16.55 7.49 -0.38
CA ALA A 11 17.79 8.12 -0.82
C ALA A 11 18.95 7.12 -0.81
N SER A 12 19.15 6.39 0.30
CA SER A 12 20.20 5.38 0.42
C SER A 12 20.03 4.27 -0.62
N ARG A 13 18.82 3.76 -0.83
CA ARG A 13 18.56 2.73 -1.86
C ARG A 13 18.83 3.22 -3.27
N LEU A 14 18.53 4.49 -3.55
CA LEU A 14 18.76 5.08 -4.87
C LEU A 14 20.25 5.30 -5.12
N GLU A 15 21.02 5.67 -4.09
CA GLU A 15 22.49 5.76 -4.14
C GLU A 15 23.11 4.38 -4.39
N ASP A 16 22.72 3.35 -3.62
CA ASP A 16 23.22 1.98 -3.82
C ASP A 16 22.94 1.47 -5.24
N LEU A 17 21.73 1.74 -5.77
CA LEU A 17 21.37 1.37 -7.13
C LEU A 17 22.18 2.16 -8.17
N GLN A 18 22.41 3.45 -7.92
CA GLN A 18 23.21 4.29 -8.80
C GLN A 18 24.64 3.78 -8.90
N ASP A 19 25.30 3.51 -7.77
CA ASP A 19 26.65 2.96 -7.73
C ASP A 19 26.74 1.64 -8.49
N SER A 20 25.78 0.73 -8.28
CA SER A 20 25.73 -0.55 -8.99
C SER A 20 25.60 -0.38 -10.51
N VAL A 21 24.81 0.58 -10.97
CA VAL A 21 24.63 0.86 -12.41
C VAL A 21 25.87 1.52 -12.98
N GLU A 22 26.50 2.45 -12.26
CA GLU A 22 27.75 3.09 -12.67
C GLU A 22 28.90 2.09 -12.79
N ASP A 23 28.98 1.15 -11.85
CA ASP A 23 29.96 0.06 -11.86
C ASP A 23 29.79 -0.84 -13.10
N GLU A 24 28.56 -1.17 -13.47
CA GLU A 24 28.28 -2.02 -14.63
C GLU A 24 28.47 -1.28 -15.96
N MET A 25 28.03 -0.01 -16.04
CA MET A 25 28.14 0.80 -17.25
C MET A 25 29.53 1.39 -17.48
N GLY A 26 30.33 1.56 -16.41
CA GLY A 26 31.62 2.24 -16.45
C GLY A 26 31.50 3.76 -16.71
N THR A 27 30.32 4.35 -16.55
CA THR A 27 30.07 5.79 -16.75
C THR A 27 29.12 6.31 -15.69
N SER A 28 29.31 7.56 -15.26
CA SER A 28 28.41 8.21 -14.31
C SER A 28 27.00 8.35 -14.88
N VAL A 29 26.00 8.01 -14.07
CA VAL A 29 24.58 8.23 -14.34
C VAL A 29 24.01 9.19 -13.31
N THR A 30 22.77 9.64 -13.50
CA THR A 30 22.10 10.51 -12.51
C THR A 30 20.95 9.76 -11.87
N ALA A 31 20.66 10.06 -10.61
CA ALA A 31 19.48 9.56 -9.91
C ALA A 31 18.18 9.84 -10.68
N GLU A 32 18.06 10.99 -11.34
CA GLU A 32 16.91 11.32 -12.19
C GLU A 32 16.78 10.37 -13.39
N ALA A 33 17.89 10.03 -14.06
CA ALA A 33 17.88 9.09 -15.17
C ALA A 33 17.45 7.69 -14.73
N ILE A 34 17.91 7.23 -13.57
CA ILE A 34 17.50 5.93 -13.01
C ILE A 34 15.99 5.94 -12.70
N LEU A 35 15.49 6.98 -12.03
CA LEU A 35 14.07 7.10 -11.74
C LEU A 35 13.21 7.16 -13.01
N TYR A 36 13.68 7.87 -14.04
CA TYR A 36 13.01 7.92 -15.33
C TYR A 36 12.89 6.53 -15.95
N GLU A 37 13.98 5.76 -15.96
CA GLU A 37 13.98 4.41 -16.53
C GLU A 37 13.10 3.45 -15.72
N LEU A 38 13.12 3.53 -14.39
CA LEU A 38 12.24 2.73 -13.53
C LEU A 38 10.75 3.04 -13.77
N VAL A 39 10.41 4.30 -14.02
CA VAL A 39 9.03 4.67 -14.39
C VAL A 39 8.68 4.16 -15.78
N ALA A 40 9.61 4.26 -16.74
CA ALA A 40 9.40 3.76 -18.09
C ALA A 40 9.18 2.24 -18.11
N SER A 41 10.00 1.47 -17.40
CA SER A 41 9.84 0.01 -17.31
C SER A 41 8.53 -0.39 -16.63
N ALA A 42 8.13 0.31 -15.57
CA ALA A 42 6.86 0.08 -14.91
C ALA A 42 5.63 0.47 -15.77
N GLN A 43 5.81 1.38 -16.74
CA GLN A 43 4.77 1.69 -17.73
C GLN A 43 4.62 0.61 -18.80
N GLU A 44 5.69 -0.13 -19.11
CA GLU A 44 5.63 -1.27 -20.02
C GLU A 44 4.86 -2.44 -19.41
N SER A 45 4.94 -2.61 -18.08
CA SER A 45 4.22 -3.64 -17.31
C SER A 45 3.46 -3.06 -16.09
N PRO A 46 2.33 -2.37 -16.29
CA PRO A 46 1.56 -1.80 -15.17
C PRO A 46 0.99 -2.86 -14.21
N GLU A 47 0.70 -4.06 -14.71
CA GLU A 47 0.16 -5.18 -13.92
C GLU A 47 1.18 -5.67 -12.88
N GLU A 48 2.45 -5.86 -13.27
CA GLU A 48 3.52 -6.24 -12.36
C GLU A 48 3.76 -5.16 -11.27
N LEU A 49 3.63 -3.89 -11.63
CA LEU A 49 3.70 -2.79 -10.67
C LEU A 49 2.56 -2.88 -9.65
N VAL A 50 1.31 -3.11 -10.10
CA VAL A 50 0.16 -3.29 -9.21
C VAL A 50 0.38 -4.46 -8.26
N GLU A 51 0.79 -5.62 -8.79
CA GLU A 51 1.09 -6.80 -7.98
C GLU A 51 2.18 -6.52 -6.94
N SER A 52 3.23 -5.77 -7.30
CA SER A 52 4.31 -5.41 -6.36
C SER A 52 3.85 -4.52 -5.21
N LEU A 53 2.90 -3.61 -5.47
CA LEU A 53 2.33 -2.72 -4.47
C LEU A 53 1.33 -3.48 -3.58
N GLU A 54 0.52 -4.36 -4.17
CA GLU A 54 -0.42 -5.22 -3.45
C GLU A 54 0.28 -6.29 -2.61
N ALA A 55 1.42 -6.83 -3.06
CA ALA A 55 2.23 -7.74 -2.26
C ALA A 55 2.77 -7.08 -0.97
N GLY A 56 2.89 -5.76 -0.96
CA GLY A 56 3.19 -4.97 0.25
C GLY A 56 2.02 -4.87 1.24
N THR A 57 0.79 -5.10 0.76
CA THR A 57 -0.45 -5.15 1.55
C THR A 57 -1.03 -6.56 1.46
N VAL A 58 -0.47 -7.52 2.18
CA VAL A 58 -0.88 -8.93 2.12
C VAL A 58 -2.42 -9.03 2.24
N PRO A 59 -3.17 -9.34 1.15
CA PRO A 59 -4.56 -9.67 1.30
C PRO A 59 -4.62 -10.98 2.08
N LEU A 60 -5.51 -11.06 3.07
CA LEU A 60 -5.72 -12.30 3.82
C LEU A 60 -5.94 -13.44 2.82
N SER A 61 -5.21 -14.54 2.98
CA SER A 61 -5.49 -15.76 2.24
C SER A 61 -6.93 -16.22 2.51
N GLU A 62 -7.49 -17.06 1.63
CA GLU A 62 -8.86 -17.58 1.83
C GLU A 62 -9.01 -18.27 3.20
N GLU A 63 -7.98 -19.00 3.65
CA GLU A 63 -7.93 -19.61 4.98
C GLU A 63 -7.90 -18.59 6.13
N GLU A 64 -7.24 -17.44 5.93
CA GLU A 64 -7.21 -16.36 6.92
C GLU A 64 -8.52 -15.57 6.94
N ARG A 65 -9.19 -15.39 5.79
CA ARG A 65 -10.55 -14.85 5.70
C ARG A 65 -11.54 -15.77 6.41
N GLU A 66 -11.45 -17.07 6.18
CA GLU A 66 -12.32 -18.05 6.83
C GLU A 66 -12.10 -18.06 8.34
N ARG A 67 -10.84 -18.02 8.82
CA ARG A 67 -10.51 -17.89 10.25
C ARG A 67 -11.01 -16.58 10.86
N MET A 68 -10.94 -15.47 10.14
CA MET A 68 -11.51 -14.19 10.57
C MET A 68 -13.04 -14.29 10.71
N ASN A 69 -13.69 -15.02 9.79
CA ASN A 69 -15.14 -15.22 9.79
C ASN A 69 -15.61 -16.28 10.80
N GLU A 70 -14.74 -17.19 11.24
CA GLU A 70 -15.06 -18.29 12.16
C GLU A 70 -15.54 -17.80 13.54
N GLY A 71 -15.10 -16.60 13.96
CA GLY A 71 -15.54 -15.95 15.20
C GLY A 71 -16.78 -15.06 15.07
N MET A 72 -17.31 -14.88 13.86
CA MET A 72 -18.51 -14.05 13.66
C MET A 72 -19.77 -14.87 13.94
N PHE A 73 -20.50 -14.44 14.96
CA PHE A 73 -21.84 -14.95 15.21
C PHE A 73 -22.85 -14.09 14.44
N ALA A 74 -23.55 -14.68 13.47
CA ALA A 74 -24.69 -14.02 12.85
C ALA A 74 -25.81 -13.90 13.91
N SER A 75 -25.93 -12.74 14.55
CA SER A 75 -26.90 -12.53 15.64
C SER A 75 -28.36 -12.63 15.18
N GLY A 76 -28.60 -12.70 13.87
CA GLY A 76 -29.92 -12.79 13.25
C GLY A 76 -30.72 -11.49 13.34
N VAL A 77 -30.14 -10.45 13.93
CA VAL A 77 -30.69 -9.10 13.97
C VAL A 77 -30.00 -8.32 12.87
N GLU A 78 -30.77 -7.87 11.89
CA GLU A 78 -30.32 -6.83 10.97
C GLU A 78 -30.13 -5.57 11.81
N THR A 79 -28.89 -5.09 11.88
CA THR A 79 -28.51 -3.90 12.64
C THR A 79 -28.07 -2.87 11.64
N ASP A 80 -28.80 -1.77 11.56
CA ASP A 80 -28.45 -0.64 10.70
C ASP A 80 -27.65 0.43 11.46
N GLU A 81 -27.28 1.51 10.76
CA GLU A 81 -26.51 2.59 11.38
C GLU A 81 -27.30 3.33 12.46
N GLU A 82 -28.64 3.41 12.35
CA GLU A 82 -29.49 4.09 13.33
C GLU A 82 -29.55 3.29 14.64
N ASP A 83 -29.63 1.96 14.56
CA ASP A 83 -29.57 1.06 15.73
C ASP A 83 -28.23 1.18 16.50
N ILE A 84 -27.12 1.35 15.78
CA ILE A 84 -25.78 1.50 16.37
C ILE A 84 -25.67 2.87 17.06
N ASP A 85 -26.14 3.92 16.38
CA ASP A 85 -26.08 5.28 16.89
C ASP A 85 -26.94 5.46 18.14
N ASP A 86 -28.12 4.82 18.22
CA ASP A 86 -28.97 4.85 19.41
C ASP A 86 -28.28 4.19 20.63
N ILE A 87 -27.51 3.13 20.44
CA ILE A 87 -26.75 2.47 21.52
C ILE A 87 -25.52 3.28 21.92
N LEU A 88 -24.79 3.83 20.94
CA LEU A 88 -23.52 4.52 21.19
C LEU A 88 -23.69 5.99 21.56
N TYR A 89 -24.79 6.63 21.14
CA TYR A 89 -25.00 8.07 21.23
C TYR A 89 -26.39 8.45 21.77
N GLY A 90 -27.31 7.51 22.00
CA GLY A 90 -28.68 7.78 22.47
C GLY A 90 -28.84 8.06 23.98
N GLU A 91 -27.87 7.72 24.84
CA GLU A 91 -27.96 7.97 26.29
C GLU A 91 -27.57 9.40 26.74
N GLU A 92 -27.23 10.32 25.82
CA GLU A 92 -26.90 11.72 26.19
C GLU A 92 -27.61 12.79 25.35
N HIS A 93 -28.92 12.64 25.17
CA HIS A 93 -29.79 13.78 24.86
C HIS A 93 -31.01 13.86 25.80
N ASN A 94 -30.73 14.04 27.09
CA ASN A 94 -31.73 14.43 28.09
C ASN A 94 -31.45 15.88 28.55
N PRO A 95 -32.14 16.91 28.01
CA PRO A 95 -32.12 18.25 28.60
C PRO A 95 -32.82 18.32 29.96
#